data_AF-X1B5V2-F1
#
_entry.id   AF-X1B5V2-F1
#
_cell.length_a   1.000
_cell.length_b   1.000
_cell.length_c   1.000
_cell.angle_alpha   90.00
_cell.angle_beta   90.00
_cell.angle_gamma   90.00
#
_symmetry.space_group_name_H-M   'P 1'
#
loop_
_entity.id
_entity.type
_entity.pdbx_description
1 polymer ?
#
loop_
_entity_poly.entity_id
_entity_poly.type
_entity_poly.pdbx_seq_one_letter_code
_entity_poly.pdbx_strand_id
1 'polypeptide(L)'
;TISYTEQSKPRGLADAFLVGEDFIGGEPVFLILGDNILFGHGLPDQLREAVKLRKGAQIFAYQVKDPERYGVVELDNKSKVISIEEKPERPRSNWAIPGLYLFDERVVEFARELRPSPSRGELEIVDLIRMYLELGELRVERFGRGIAWLDAGTPESLLEAAQFVATIQKRQGMMISCPEEIALRMGYITVEELRLQVEGMGDNSYKDNLVRLLDEEMVE
;
A
#
# COMPACT_ATOMS: atom_id res chain seq x y z
N THR A 1 1.49 -18.61 1.18
CA THR A 1 0.37 -19.03 0.31
C THR A 1 -0.27 -17.80 -0.28
N ILE A 2 -0.68 -17.85 -1.55
CA ILE A 2 -1.46 -16.79 -2.20
C ILE A 2 -2.88 -17.33 -2.39
N SER A 3 -3.87 -16.52 -2.04
CA SER A 3 -5.29 -16.84 -2.10
C SER A 3 -5.99 -15.83 -2.98
N TYR A 4 -7.06 -16.27 -3.66
CA TYR A 4 -7.84 -15.41 -4.54
C TYR A 4 -9.30 -15.47 -4.13
N THR A 5 -9.97 -14.33 -4.19
CA THR A 5 -11.40 -14.20 -3.91
C THR A 5 -11.99 -13.14 -4.84
N GLU A 6 -13.25 -13.30 -5.22
CA GLU A 6 -13.93 -12.40 -6.16
C GLU A 6 -14.69 -11.31 -5.40
N GLN A 7 -14.43 -10.05 -5.75
CA GLN A 7 -15.35 -8.96 -5.44
C GLN A 7 -16.37 -8.82 -6.57
N SER A 8 -17.53 -9.46 -6.42
CA SER A 8 -18.55 -9.53 -7.48
C SER A 8 -19.12 -8.18 -7.94
N LYS A 9 -19.05 -7.15 -7.08
CA LYS A 9 -19.45 -5.77 -7.38
C LYS A 9 -18.56 -4.79 -6.63
N PRO A 10 -18.18 -3.65 -7.21
CA PRO A 10 -17.38 -2.64 -6.53
C PRO A 10 -18.22 -1.92 -5.46
N ARG A 11 -18.30 -2.50 -4.26
CA ARG A 11 -19.11 -1.97 -3.14
C ARG A 11 -18.32 -1.01 -2.26
N GLY A 12 -17.17 -0.51 -2.69
CA GLY A 12 -16.26 0.30 -1.89
C GLY A 12 -15.09 -0.50 -1.32
N LEU A 13 -14.06 0.21 -0.83
CA LEU A 13 -12.80 -0.38 -0.40
C LEU A 13 -12.93 -1.22 0.87
N ALA A 14 -13.79 -0.82 1.82
CA ALA A 14 -13.97 -1.56 3.07
C ALA A 14 -14.64 -2.93 2.87
N ASP A 15 -15.28 -3.16 1.71
CA ASP A 15 -15.84 -4.46 1.33
C ASP A 15 -14.75 -5.54 1.22
N ALA A 16 -13.48 -5.17 1.02
CA ALA A 16 -12.36 -6.11 1.00
C ALA A 16 -12.25 -6.94 2.30
N PHE A 17 -12.61 -6.35 3.45
CA PHE A 17 -12.57 -7.06 4.74
C PHE A 17 -13.74 -8.04 4.92
N LEU A 18 -14.85 -7.82 4.20
CA LEU A 18 -15.98 -8.75 4.18
C LEU A 18 -15.72 -9.90 3.20
N VAL A 19 -15.22 -9.58 2.01
CA VAL A 19 -14.88 -10.56 0.97
C VAL A 19 -13.69 -11.44 1.39
N GLY A 20 -12.75 -10.88 2.15
CA GLY A 20 -11.56 -11.55 2.66
C GLY A 20 -11.67 -12.09 4.08
N GLU A 21 -12.85 -12.10 4.70
CA GLU A 21 -13.02 -12.47 6.12
C GLU A 21 -12.36 -13.81 6.48
N ASP A 22 -12.69 -14.87 5.74
CA ASP A 22 -12.18 -16.22 6.00
C ASP A 22 -10.65 -16.28 5.85
N PHE A 23 -10.08 -15.46 4.96
CA PHE A 23 -8.64 -15.35 4.77
C PHE A 23 -7.96 -14.58 5.91
N ILE A 24 -8.60 -13.51 6.40
CA ILE A 24 -8.08 -12.71 7.51
C ILE A 24 -8.06 -13.52 8.80
N GLY A 25 -9.08 -14.37 9.03
CA GLY A 25 -9.05 -15.36 10.12
C GLY A 25 -8.94 -14.78 11.53
N GLY A 26 -9.31 -13.51 11.72
CA GLY A 26 -9.16 -12.80 13.00
C GLY A 26 -7.73 -12.35 13.32
N GLU A 27 -6.85 -12.26 12.32
CA GLU A 27 -5.51 -11.68 12.47
C GLU A 27 -5.48 -10.20 12.04
N PRO A 28 -4.51 -9.40 12.52
CA PRO A 28 -4.23 -8.08 11.97
C PRO A 28 -3.92 -8.16 10.46
N VAL A 29 -4.36 -7.16 9.71
CA VAL A 29 -4.25 -7.16 8.25
C VAL A 29 -3.60 -5.88 7.73
N PHE A 30 -2.81 -6.03 6.67
CA PHE A 30 -2.32 -4.94 5.86
C PHE A 30 -3.08 -4.95 4.52
N LEU A 31 -3.90 -3.92 4.27
CA LEU A 31 -4.56 -3.69 2.98
C LEU A 31 -3.73 -2.72 2.14
N ILE A 32 -3.46 -3.09 0.89
CA ILE A 32 -2.86 -2.22 -0.13
C ILE A 32 -3.74 -2.21 -1.39
N LEU A 33 -3.95 -1.03 -1.98
CA LEU A 33 -4.67 -0.89 -3.25
C LEU A 33 -3.75 -1.29 -4.42
N GLY A 34 -4.31 -2.02 -5.39
CA GLY A 34 -3.52 -2.64 -6.46
C GLY A 34 -2.89 -1.69 -7.48
N ASP A 35 -3.31 -0.43 -7.50
CA ASP A 35 -2.85 0.64 -8.39
C ASP A 35 -1.88 1.63 -7.70
N ASN A 36 -1.54 1.38 -6.43
CA ASN A 36 -0.68 2.25 -5.64
C ASN A 36 0.79 1.82 -5.73
N ILE A 37 1.64 2.70 -6.25
CA ILE A 37 3.08 2.48 -6.41
C ILE A 37 3.83 3.37 -5.41
N LEU A 38 4.72 2.76 -4.63
CA LEU A 38 5.52 3.42 -3.62
C LEU A 38 7.00 3.14 -3.83
N PHE A 39 7.81 4.18 -3.76
CA PHE A 39 9.25 4.07 -3.91
C PHE A 39 9.96 5.12 -3.06
N GLY A 40 10.96 4.72 -2.29
CA GLY A 40 11.74 5.68 -1.52
C GLY A 40 12.68 5.01 -0.53
N HIS A 41 13.73 5.73 -0.19
CA HIS A 41 14.66 5.28 0.85
C HIS A 41 13.97 5.22 2.21
N GLY A 42 14.24 4.16 2.98
CA GLY A 42 13.67 3.94 4.32
C GLY A 42 12.23 3.42 4.34
N LEU A 43 11.55 3.32 3.18
CA LEU A 43 10.18 2.80 3.10
C LEU A 43 10.05 1.39 3.72
N PRO A 44 10.92 0.40 3.43
CA PRO A 44 10.81 -0.92 4.06
C PRO A 44 10.88 -0.88 5.59
N ASP A 45 11.72 -0.02 6.16
CA ASP A 45 11.86 0.08 7.62
C ASP A 45 10.65 0.77 8.27
N GLN A 46 10.08 1.79 7.62
CA GLN A 46 8.82 2.39 8.04
C GLN A 46 7.68 1.36 8.05
N LEU A 47 7.55 0.56 6.98
CA LEU A 47 6.53 -0.48 6.91
C LEU A 47 6.75 -1.59 7.95
N ARG A 48 8.00 -2.01 8.19
CA ARG A 48 8.35 -2.99 9.23
C ARG A 48 8.03 -2.48 10.64
N GLU A 49 8.16 -1.18 10.88
CA GLU A 49 7.75 -0.59 12.16
C GLU A 49 6.23 -0.53 12.28
N ALA A 50 5.53 -0.12 11.22
CA ALA A 50 4.07 -0.06 11.20
C ALA A 50 3.41 -1.42 11.50
N VAL A 51 3.91 -2.53 10.93
CA VAL A 51 3.36 -3.88 11.19
C VAL A 51 3.58 -4.39 12.62
N LYS A 52 4.35 -3.67 13.47
CA LYS A 52 4.44 -3.98 14.90
C LYS A 52 3.22 -3.50 15.69
N LEU A 53 2.28 -2.80 15.05
CA LEU A 53 0.99 -2.45 15.64
C LEU A 53 0.32 -3.72 16.22
N ARG A 54 -0.14 -3.63 17.46
CA ARG A 54 -0.84 -4.72 18.16
C ARG A 54 -2.32 -4.44 18.39
N LYS A 55 -2.69 -3.16 18.35
CA LYS A 55 -4.04 -2.68 18.63
C LYS A 55 -4.26 -1.38 17.88
N GLY A 56 -5.44 -1.26 17.29
CA GLY A 56 -5.92 -0.11 16.57
C GLY A 56 -5.68 -0.18 15.07
N ALA A 57 -5.61 0.99 14.46
CA ALA A 57 -5.33 1.14 13.05
C ALA A 57 -4.11 2.04 12.84
N GLN A 58 -3.40 1.83 11.74
CA GLN A 58 -2.36 2.75 11.27
C GLN A 58 -2.58 3.10 9.81
N ILE A 59 -2.61 4.41 9.55
CA ILE A 59 -2.67 5.00 8.22
C ILE A 59 -1.39 5.78 7.94
N PHE A 60 -1.17 6.07 6.67
CA PHE A 60 -0.08 6.93 6.24
C PHE A 60 -0.62 8.27 5.74
N ALA A 61 0.19 9.32 5.85
CA ALA A 61 -0.12 10.66 5.36
C ALA A 61 0.94 11.08 4.36
N TYR A 62 0.51 11.49 3.17
CA TYR A 62 1.38 11.95 2.10
C TYR A 62 0.94 13.34 1.61
N GLN A 63 1.91 14.23 1.39
CA GLN A 63 1.62 15.58 0.91
C GLN A 63 1.31 15.55 -0.59
N VAL A 64 0.10 15.97 -0.95
CA VAL A 64 -0.35 16.08 -2.35
C VAL A 64 -0.70 17.51 -2.71
N LYS A 65 -0.70 17.78 -4.01
CA LYS A 65 -1.15 19.06 -4.55
C LYS A 65 -2.68 19.17 -4.60
N ASP A 66 -3.36 18.06 -4.94
CA ASP A 66 -4.80 18.01 -5.22
C ASP A 66 -5.50 17.03 -4.22
N PRO A 67 -5.59 17.39 -2.92
CA PRO A 67 -6.07 16.50 -1.85
C PRO A 67 -7.55 16.13 -1.95
N GLU A 68 -8.38 16.91 -2.64
CA GLU A 68 -9.82 16.66 -2.84
C GLU A 68 -10.14 15.33 -3.56
N ARG A 69 -9.13 14.73 -4.22
CA ARG A 69 -9.26 13.44 -4.91
C ARG A 69 -9.21 12.23 -3.96
N TYR A 70 -8.81 12.43 -2.71
CA TYR A 70 -8.44 11.37 -1.77
C TYR A 70 -9.17 11.51 -0.43
N GLY A 71 -9.00 10.51 0.44
CA GLY A 71 -9.24 10.69 1.87
C GLY A 71 -8.19 11.65 2.45
N VAL A 72 -8.63 12.71 3.12
CA VAL A 72 -7.77 13.77 3.67
C VAL A 72 -7.74 13.66 5.17
N VAL A 73 -6.53 13.73 5.74
CA VAL A 73 -6.30 13.71 7.19
C VAL A 73 -5.85 15.08 7.69
N GLU A 74 -6.56 15.64 8.66
CA GLU A 74 -6.12 16.85 9.37
C GLU A 74 -5.26 16.44 10.58
N LEU A 75 -4.09 17.07 10.72
CA LEU A 75 -3.14 16.78 11.78
C LEU A 75 -2.88 18.01 12.63
N ASP A 76 -2.77 17.82 13.95
CA ASP A 76 -2.34 18.89 14.85
C ASP A 76 -0.81 19.11 14.79
N ASN A 77 -0.34 20.11 15.56
CA ASN A 77 1.07 20.45 15.65
C ASN A 77 1.95 19.33 16.25
N LYS A 78 1.34 18.32 16.89
CA LYS A 78 2.00 17.15 17.47
C LYS A 78 1.82 15.89 16.60
N SER A 79 1.30 16.03 15.38
CA SER A 79 0.99 14.92 14.45
C SER A 79 -0.10 13.97 14.93
N LYS A 80 -0.98 14.42 15.83
CA LYS A 80 -2.21 13.69 16.17
C LYS A 80 -3.28 13.97 15.13
N VAL A 81 -4.06 12.96 14.77
CA VAL A 81 -5.21 13.10 13.88
C VAL A 81 -6.32 13.91 14.56
N ILE A 82 -6.76 14.98 13.90
CA ILE A 82 -7.90 15.83 14.31
C ILE A 82 -9.18 15.36 13.61
N SER A 83 -9.12 15.21 12.29
CA SER A 83 -10.29 14.88 11.46
C SER A 83 -9.87 14.10 10.21
N ILE A 84 -10.83 13.37 9.64
CA ILE A 84 -10.67 12.64 8.38
C ILE A 84 -11.94 12.79 7.54
N GLU A 85 -11.76 13.18 6.29
CA GLU A 85 -12.84 13.44 5.33
C GLU A 85 -12.55 12.70 4.02
N GLU A 86 -13.56 12.03 3.43
CA GLU A 86 -13.44 11.36 2.13
C GLU A 86 -13.73 12.38 1.03
N LYS A 87 -12.78 12.61 0.12
CA LYS A 87 -12.89 13.48 -1.06
C LYS A 87 -13.59 14.82 -0.77
N PRO A 88 -13.09 15.61 0.21
CA PRO A 88 -13.74 16.85 0.60
C PRO A 88 -13.67 17.90 -0.51
N GLU A 89 -14.77 18.61 -0.77
CA GLU A 89 -14.79 19.76 -1.70
C GLU A 89 -13.85 20.89 -1.25
N ARG A 90 -13.64 21.01 0.07
CA ARG A 90 -12.78 22.02 0.70
C ARG A 90 -11.86 21.34 1.72
N PRO A 91 -10.76 20.74 1.25
CA PRO A 91 -9.84 19.98 2.09
C PRO A 91 -9.24 20.86 3.19
N ARG A 92 -9.23 20.36 4.43
CA ARG A 92 -8.65 21.06 5.60
C ARG A 92 -7.13 20.99 5.65
N SER A 93 -6.54 20.09 4.88
CA SER A 93 -5.09 19.89 4.81
C SER A 93 -4.70 19.35 3.44
N ASN A 94 -3.40 19.36 3.15
CA ASN A 94 -2.82 18.74 1.96
C ASN A 94 -2.30 17.32 2.21
N TRP A 95 -2.69 16.70 3.33
CA TRP A 95 -2.29 15.34 3.68
C TRP A 95 -3.35 14.36 3.18
N ALA A 96 -3.08 13.73 2.05
CA ALA A 96 -3.86 12.61 1.58
C ALA A 96 -3.45 11.33 2.30
N ILE A 97 -4.38 10.38 2.39
CA ILE A 97 -4.16 9.03 2.89
C ILE A 97 -3.89 8.13 1.67
N PRO A 98 -2.64 7.64 1.48
CA PRO A 98 -2.34 6.67 0.44
C PRO A 98 -3.14 5.38 0.62
N GLY A 99 -3.22 4.56 -0.43
CA GLY A 99 -3.91 3.27 -0.43
C GLY A 99 -3.24 2.17 0.39
N LEU A 100 -2.75 2.47 1.59
CA LEU A 100 -2.07 1.54 2.50
C LEU A 100 -2.66 1.70 3.90
N TYR A 101 -3.16 0.59 4.44
CA TYR A 101 -3.89 0.60 5.70
C TYR A 101 -3.53 -0.62 6.53
N LEU A 102 -3.21 -0.41 7.80
CA LEU A 102 -3.05 -1.49 8.76
C LEU A 102 -4.19 -1.44 9.76
N PHE A 103 -4.79 -2.58 10.02
CA PHE A 103 -5.83 -2.72 11.01
C PHE A 103 -5.57 -3.95 11.88
N ASP A 104 -6.02 -3.88 13.13
CA ASP A 104 -6.03 -5.04 14.01
C ASP A 104 -7.18 -6.01 13.69
N GLU A 105 -7.32 -7.05 14.51
CA GLU A 105 -8.28 -8.14 14.31
C GLU A 105 -9.76 -7.69 14.25
N ARG A 106 -10.10 -6.49 14.75
CA ARG A 106 -11.48 -5.98 14.80
C ARG A 106 -11.96 -5.40 13.47
N VAL A 107 -11.07 -5.31 12.47
CA VAL A 107 -11.38 -4.71 11.16
C VAL A 107 -12.60 -5.30 10.48
N VAL A 108 -12.80 -6.62 10.58
CA VAL A 108 -13.93 -7.32 9.96
C VAL A 108 -15.24 -6.98 10.69
N GLU A 109 -15.21 -6.91 12.03
CA GLU A 109 -16.35 -6.47 12.84
C GLU A 109 -16.76 -5.05 12.47
N PHE A 110 -15.79 -4.12 12.44
CA PHE A 110 -16.07 -2.73 12.10
C PHE A 110 -16.56 -2.59 10.66
N ALA A 111 -16.00 -3.34 9.71
CA ALA A 111 -16.45 -3.32 8.32
C ALA A 111 -17.91 -3.78 8.16
N ARG A 112 -18.40 -4.69 9.03
CA ARG A 112 -19.82 -5.13 9.02
C ARG A 112 -20.78 -4.08 9.54
N GLU A 113 -20.33 -3.20 10.43
CA GLU A 113 -21.14 -2.12 10.98
C GLU A 113 -21.31 -0.95 10.01
N LEU A 114 -20.44 -0.86 9.00
CA LEU A 114 -20.51 0.18 7.99
C LEU A 114 -21.80 0.13 7.20
N ARG A 115 -22.30 1.33 6.88
CA ARG A 115 -23.41 1.53 5.97
C ARG A 115 -22.89 2.17 4.68
N PRO A 116 -23.44 1.80 3.51
CA PRO A 116 -23.08 2.46 2.26
C PRO A 116 -23.23 3.97 2.35
N SER A 117 -22.25 4.71 1.80
CA SER A 117 -22.24 6.17 1.83
C SER A 117 -23.47 6.73 1.10
N PRO A 118 -24.11 7.80 1.60
CA PRO A 118 -25.30 8.37 0.96
C PRO A 118 -25.06 8.89 -0.45
N SER A 119 -23.83 9.34 -0.75
CA SER A 119 -23.46 9.95 -2.03
C SER A 119 -23.10 8.92 -3.10
N ARG A 120 -22.36 7.86 -2.74
CA ARG A 120 -21.80 6.88 -3.69
C ARG A 120 -22.39 5.48 -3.56
N GLY A 121 -23.02 5.16 -2.43
CA GLY A 121 -23.51 3.81 -2.15
C GLY A 121 -22.38 2.81 -1.90
N GLU A 122 -21.22 3.29 -1.45
CA GLU A 122 -20.01 2.48 -1.21
C GLU A 122 -19.70 2.37 0.29
N LEU A 123 -19.09 1.26 0.70
CA LEU A 123 -18.48 1.07 2.01
C LEU A 123 -17.12 1.79 2.01
N GLU A 124 -17.11 3.02 2.49
CA GLU A 124 -15.95 3.89 2.45
C GLU A 124 -14.91 3.47 3.49
N ILE A 125 -13.64 3.34 3.07
CA ILE A 125 -12.53 3.04 3.99
C ILE A 125 -12.33 4.16 5.02
N VAL A 126 -12.63 5.41 4.66
CA VAL A 126 -12.55 6.56 5.58
C VAL A 126 -13.53 6.43 6.75
N ASP A 127 -14.72 5.88 6.54
CA ASP A 127 -15.67 5.64 7.62
C ASP A 127 -15.14 4.57 8.59
N LEU A 128 -14.50 3.51 8.06
CA LEU A 128 -13.81 2.50 8.88
C LEU A 128 -12.68 3.11 9.71
N ILE A 129 -11.84 3.94 9.09
CA ILE A 129 -10.73 4.61 9.77
C ILE A 129 -11.27 5.57 10.85
N ARG A 130 -12.40 6.23 10.60
CA ARG A 130 -13.04 7.14 11.57
C ARG A 130 -13.49 6.39 12.83
N MET A 131 -13.97 5.15 12.73
CA MET A 131 -14.31 4.34 13.91
C MET A 131 -13.10 4.16 14.84
N TYR A 132 -11.92 3.86 14.27
CA TYR A 132 -10.67 3.78 15.07
C TYR A 132 -10.23 5.14 15.63
N LEU A 133 -10.47 6.24 14.91
CA LEU A 133 -10.19 7.59 15.39
C LEU A 133 -11.05 7.94 16.61
N GLU A 134 -12.34 7.63 16.57
CA GLU A 134 -13.30 7.87 17.66
C GLU A 134 -12.95 7.09 18.93
N LEU A 135 -12.38 5.90 18.77
CA LEU A 135 -11.83 5.10 19.88
C LEU A 135 -10.49 5.63 20.42
N GLY A 136 -9.86 6.59 19.73
CA GLY A 136 -8.51 7.06 20.07
C GLY A 136 -7.40 6.06 19.74
N GLU A 137 -7.69 5.11 18.84
CA GLU A 137 -6.83 3.97 18.49
C GLU A 137 -6.27 4.07 17.06
N LEU A 138 -6.39 5.24 16.45
CA LEU A 138 -5.79 5.53 15.14
C LEU A 138 -4.40 6.16 15.29
N ARG A 139 -3.41 5.53 14.63
CA ARG A 139 -2.08 6.09 14.42
C ARG A 139 -1.94 6.61 12.99
N VAL A 140 -1.12 7.64 12.84
CA VAL A 140 -0.77 8.20 11.53
C VAL A 140 0.74 8.32 11.44
N GLU A 141 1.30 7.85 10.34
CA GLU A 141 2.70 8.04 10.01
C GLU A 141 2.84 8.90 8.75
N ARG A 142 3.72 9.90 8.78
CA ARG A 142 3.94 10.78 7.63
C ARG A 142 5.03 10.21 6.73
N PHE A 143 4.71 10.01 5.47
CA PHE A 143 5.74 9.78 4.48
C PHE A 143 6.51 11.08 4.23
N GLY A 144 7.84 10.97 4.31
CA GLY A 144 8.72 12.09 3.99
C GLY A 144 8.74 12.35 2.48
N ARG A 145 9.07 13.58 2.08
CA ARG A 145 9.21 14.01 0.67
C ARG A 145 10.20 13.21 -0.19
N GLY A 146 11.00 12.32 0.42
CA GLY A 146 11.91 11.42 -0.28
C GLY A 146 11.24 10.12 -0.73
N ILE A 147 10.01 9.88 -0.31
CA ILE A 147 9.15 8.80 -0.81
C ILE A 147 8.31 9.38 -1.93
N ALA A 148 8.22 8.66 -3.04
CA ALA A 148 7.26 8.86 -4.09
C ALA A 148 6.07 7.92 -3.86
N TRP A 149 4.87 8.49 -3.86
CA TRP A 149 3.62 7.76 -3.97
C TRP A 149 2.95 8.17 -5.29
N LEU A 150 2.65 7.17 -6.12
CA LEU A 150 2.05 7.33 -7.43
C LEU A 150 0.80 6.45 -7.49
N ASP A 151 -0.33 7.06 -7.80
CA ASP A 151 -1.63 6.41 -8.00
C ASP A 151 -1.88 6.32 -9.50
N ALA A 152 -1.93 5.10 -10.05
CA ALA A 152 -2.07 4.85 -11.48
C ALA A 152 -3.53 4.77 -11.96
N GLY A 153 -4.45 5.48 -11.31
CA GLY A 153 -5.89 5.45 -11.61
C GLY A 153 -6.36 6.14 -12.89
N THR A 154 -5.54 6.98 -13.55
CA THR A 154 -5.84 7.61 -14.85
C THR A 154 -4.79 7.32 -15.91
N PRO A 155 -5.10 7.38 -17.21
CA PRO A 155 -4.12 7.19 -18.29
C PRO A 155 -2.87 8.09 -18.16
N GLU A 156 -3.06 9.34 -17.76
CA GLU A 156 -1.98 10.30 -17.55
C GLU A 156 -1.10 9.88 -16.36
N SER A 157 -1.72 9.58 -15.21
CA SER A 157 -0.98 9.14 -14.01
C SER A 157 -0.25 7.81 -14.21
N LEU A 158 -0.82 6.90 -15.00
CA LEU A 158 -0.18 5.64 -15.39
C LEU A 158 1.07 5.89 -16.24
N LEU A 159 1.00 6.83 -17.19
CA LEU A 159 2.16 7.22 -18.00
C LEU A 159 3.25 7.85 -17.15
N GLU A 160 2.90 8.75 -16.24
CA GLU A 160 3.84 9.36 -15.29
C GLU A 160 4.53 8.31 -14.42
N ALA A 161 3.76 7.35 -13.89
CA ALA A 161 4.29 6.24 -13.11
C ALA A 161 5.26 5.36 -13.91
N ALA A 162 4.89 5.01 -15.15
CA ALA A 162 5.77 4.24 -16.04
C ALA A 162 7.07 4.99 -16.35
N GLN A 163 7.00 6.30 -16.61
CA GLN A 163 8.17 7.15 -16.86
C GLN A 163 9.07 7.26 -15.62
N PHE A 164 8.47 7.40 -14.43
CA PHE A 164 9.21 7.40 -13.17
C PHE A 164 10.00 6.10 -12.99
N VAL A 165 9.33 4.95 -13.08
CA VAL A 165 9.97 3.63 -12.93
C VAL A 165 11.07 3.45 -13.98
N ALA A 166 10.78 3.72 -15.25
CA ALA A 166 11.75 3.57 -16.33
C ALA A 166 12.99 4.45 -16.13
N THR A 167 12.81 5.69 -15.68
CA THR A 167 13.92 6.64 -15.44
C THR A 167 14.83 6.14 -14.32
N ILE A 168 14.24 5.71 -13.20
CA ILE A 168 15.02 5.23 -12.05
C ILE A 168 15.76 3.93 -12.39
N GLN A 169 15.06 2.94 -12.94
CA GLN A 169 15.69 1.66 -13.29
C GLN A 169 16.83 1.83 -14.31
N LYS A 170 16.62 2.66 -15.34
CA LYS A 170 17.67 2.92 -16.35
C LYS A 170 18.89 3.60 -15.75
N ARG A 171 18.71 4.47 -14.75
CA ARG A 171 19.82 5.20 -14.11
C ARG A 171 20.57 4.36 -13.10
N GLN A 172 19.88 3.50 -12.36
CA GLN A 172 20.45 2.73 -11.26
C GLN A 172 20.89 1.31 -11.67
N GLY A 173 20.34 0.76 -12.76
CA GLY A 173 20.60 -0.62 -13.15
C GLY A 173 19.92 -1.66 -12.24
N MET A 174 19.02 -1.22 -11.35
CA MET A 174 18.24 -2.05 -10.42
C MET A 174 16.76 -2.00 -10.79
N MET A 175 16.02 -3.07 -10.47
CA MET A 175 14.58 -3.14 -10.71
C MET A 175 13.79 -2.59 -9.52
N ILE A 176 12.68 -1.92 -9.80
CA ILE A 176 11.71 -1.50 -8.78
C ILE A 176 10.67 -2.61 -8.66
N SER A 177 10.39 -3.02 -7.41
CA SER A 177 9.32 -4.00 -7.09
C SER A 177 9.47 -5.35 -7.81
N CYS A 178 10.70 -5.85 -7.97
CA CYS A 178 10.97 -7.22 -8.43
C CYS A 178 10.66 -8.23 -7.31
N PRO A 179 9.60 -9.06 -7.42
CA PRO A 179 9.23 -9.98 -6.34
C PRO A 179 10.28 -11.05 -6.07
N GLU A 180 10.98 -11.52 -7.10
CA GLU A 180 12.04 -12.52 -6.98
C GLU A 180 13.24 -11.99 -6.18
N GLU A 181 13.69 -10.76 -6.48
CA GLU A 181 14.75 -10.11 -5.73
C GLU A 181 14.34 -9.89 -4.26
N ILE A 182 13.13 -9.39 -4.04
CA ILE A 182 12.60 -9.17 -2.68
C ILE A 182 12.55 -10.51 -1.93
N ALA A 183 12.03 -11.57 -2.54
CA ALA A 183 11.92 -12.88 -1.93
C ALA A 183 13.30 -13.47 -1.59
N LEU A 184 14.30 -13.34 -2.48
CA LEU A 184 15.66 -13.77 -2.22
C LEU A 184 16.27 -13.01 -1.04
N ARG A 185 16.23 -11.67 -1.07
CA ARG A 185 16.78 -10.82 0.01
C ARG A 185 16.08 -11.00 1.35
N MET A 186 14.82 -11.41 1.34
CA MET A 186 14.06 -11.77 2.55
C MET A 186 14.30 -13.21 3.02
N GLY A 187 15.02 -14.03 2.25
CA GLY A 187 15.28 -15.44 2.56
C GLY A 187 14.06 -16.34 2.37
N TYR A 188 13.08 -15.93 1.57
CA TYR A 188 11.91 -16.74 1.22
C TYR A 188 12.21 -17.77 0.13
N ILE A 189 13.21 -17.50 -0.70
CA ILE A 189 13.76 -18.42 -1.68
C ILE A 189 15.28 -18.40 -1.60
N THR A 190 15.90 -19.47 -2.05
CA THR A 190 17.35 -19.63 -2.19
C THR A 190 17.86 -19.16 -3.55
N VAL A 191 19.16 -18.95 -3.65
CA VAL A 191 19.85 -18.65 -4.93
C VAL A 191 19.58 -19.76 -5.95
N GLU A 192 19.58 -21.03 -5.53
CA GLU A 192 19.29 -22.18 -6.38
C GLU A 192 17.86 -22.18 -6.91
N GLU A 193 16.87 -21.86 -6.07
CA GLU A 193 15.46 -21.76 -6.48
C GLU A 193 15.27 -20.62 -7.49
N LEU A 194 15.89 -19.46 -7.26
CA LEU A 194 15.86 -18.35 -8.21
C LEU A 194 16.52 -18.74 -9.54
N ARG A 195 17.69 -19.38 -9.49
CA ARG A 195 18.42 -19.84 -10.70
C ARG A 195 17.54 -20.74 -11.57
N LEU A 196 16.86 -21.71 -10.97
CA LEU A 196 15.94 -22.61 -11.67
C LEU A 196 14.76 -21.86 -12.33
N GLN A 197 14.23 -20.82 -11.67
CA GLN A 197 13.17 -19.98 -12.26
C GLN A 197 13.70 -19.19 -13.47
N VAL A 198 14.87 -18.57 -13.34
CA VAL A 198 15.50 -17.76 -14.40
C VAL A 198 15.86 -18.58 -15.63
N GLU A 199 16.31 -19.83 -15.45
CA GLU A 199 16.59 -20.77 -16.55
C GLU A 199 15.34 -21.07 -17.40
N GLY A 200 14.16 -21.09 -16.78
CA GLY A 200 12.88 -21.29 -17.46
C GLY A 200 12.33 -20.06 -18.19
N MET A 201 12.93 -18.88 -18.00
CA MET A 201 12.45 -17.64 -18.62
C MET A 201 12.92 -17.48 -20.07
N GLY A 202 12.04 -16.96 -20.92
CA GLY A 202 12.41 -16.51 -22.27
C GLY A 202 13.33 -15.28 -22.21
N ASP A 203 14.07 -15.05 -23.30
CA ASP A 203 15.06 -13.96 -23.33
C ASP A 203 14.38 -12.59 -23.36
N ASN A 204 14.67 -11.78 -22.33
CA ASN A 204 14.20 -10.41 -22.18
C ASN A 204 15.03 -9.67 -21.12
N SER A 205 14.85 -8.35 -21.02
CA SER A 205 15.60 -7.51 -20.08
C SER A 205 15.33 -7.81 -18.61
N TYR A 206 14.19 -8.42 -18.26
CA TYR A 206 13.90 -8.80 -16.87
C TYR A 206 14.80 -9.98 -16.45
N LYS A 207 14.88 -11.02 -17.30
CA LYS A 207 15.79 -12.15 -17.13
C LYS A 207 17.24 -11.69 -16.99
N ASP A 208 17.69 -10.77 -17.85
CA ASP A 208 19.06 -10.24 -17.80
C ASP A 208 19.39 -9.57 -16.45
N ASN A 209 18.41 -8.89 -15.83
CA ASN A 209 18.61 -8.29 -14.51
C ASN A 209 18.62 -9.34 -13.39
N LEU A 210 17.79 -10.38 -13.47
CA LEU A 210 17.82 -11.48 -12.49
C LEU A 210 19.12 -12.29 -12.57
N VAL A 211 19.66 -12.50 -13.78
CA VAL A 211 20.99 -13.12 -13.95
C VAL A 211 22.08 -12.27 -13.29
N ARG A 212 22.05 -10.94 -13.49
CA ARG A 212 23.01 -10.04 -12.83
C ARG A 212 22.91 -10.12 -11.30
N LEU A 213 21.70 -10.18 -10.75
CA LEU A 213 21.48 -10.34 -9.32
C LEU A 213 22.10 -11.65 -8.79
N LEU A 214 21.93 -12.76 -9.51
CA LEU A 214 22.54 -14.04 -9.14
C LEU A 214 24.07 -13.98 -9.15
N ASP A 215 24.66 -13.27 -10.12
CA ASP A 215 26.12 -13.10 -10.21
C ASP A 215 26.68 -12.25 -9.06
N GLU A 216 25.94 -11.22 -8.61
CA GLU A 216 26.33 -10.36 -7.48
C GLU A 216 26.31 -11.11 -6.14
N GLU A 217 25.24 -11.86 -5.86
CA GLU A 217 25.08 -12.62 -4.60
C GLU A 217 26.03 -13.84 -4.52
N MET A 218 26.61 -14.27 -5.64
CA MET A 218 27.66 -15.31 -5.65
C MET A 218 29.05 -14.78 -5.29
N VAL A 219 29.24 -13.46 -5.24
CA VAL A 219 30.52 -12.80 -4.95
C VAL A 219 30.62 -12.35 -3.48
N GLU A 220 29.50 -12.20 -2.78
CA GLU A 220 29.41 -11.93 -1.33
C GLU A 220 29.40 -13.20 -0.47
#